data_AF-N6TY96-F1
#
_entry.id   AF-N6TY96-F1
#
_cell.length_a   1.000
_cell.length_b   1.000
_cell.length_c   1.000
_cell.angle_alpha   90.00
_cell.angle_beta   90.00
_cell.angle_gamma   90.00
#
_symmetry.space_group_name_H-M   'P 1'
#
loop_
_entity.id
_entity.type
_entity.pdbx_description
1 polymer ?
#
loop_
_entity_poly.entity_id
_entity_poly.type
_entity_poly.pdbx_seq_one_letter_code
_entity_poly.pdbx_strand_id
1 'polypeptide(L)' 'MNNTKAREKIDSGYRMPAPENTPDEMYRLMLRCWEYKPETRPNFEQIYTVVETLCNAYRATFC' A
#
# COMPACT_ATOMS: atom_id res chain seq x y z
N MET A 1 15.37 -2.88 16.15
CA MET A 1 13.93 -3.11 16.43
C MET A 1 13.74 -4.62 16.54
N ASN A 2 13.05 -5.14 17.56
CA ASN A 2 12.74 -6.57 17.64
C ASN A 2 11.28 -6.82 17.21
N ASN A 3 10.89 -8.08 17.00
CA ASN A 3 9.56 -8.43 16.50
C ASN A 3 8.42 -7.94 17.41
N THR A 4 8.64 -7.95 18.72
CA THR A 4 7.67 -7.46 19.71
C THR A 4 7.37 -5.97 19.51
N LYS A 5 8.40 -5.13 19.41
CA LYS A 5 8.25 -3.69 19.18
C LYS A 5 7.62 -3.38 17.82
N ALA A 6 7.86 -4.21 16.81
CA ALA A 6 7.22 -4.06 15.50
C ALA A 6 5.70 -4.30 15.62
N ARG A 7 5.29 -5.38 16.29
CA ARG A 7 3.87 -5.70 16.51
C ARG A 7 3.14 -4.60 17.27
N GLU A 8 3.72 -4.12 18.37
CA GLU A 8 3.14 -3.04 19.19
C GLU A 8 2.86 -1.76 18.38
N LYS A 9 3.77 -1.39 17.48
CA LYS A 9 3.56 -0.26 16.56
C LYS A 9 2.40 -0.51 15.60
N ILE A 10 2.31 -1.69 15.00
CA ILE A 10 1.21 -2.02 14.08
C ILE A 10 -0.13 -1.98 14.80
N ASP A 11 -0.18 -2.48 16.04
CA ASP A 11 -1.37 -2.49 16.90
C ASP A 11 -1.77 -1.05 17.32
N SER A 12 -0.80 -0.15 17.48
CA SER A 12 -1.06 1.28 17.74
C SER A 12 -1.48 2.07 16.48
N GLY A 13 -1.70 1.40 15.34
CA GLY A 13 -2.07 2.03 14.08
C GLY A 13 -0.91 2.59 13.25
N TYR A 14 0.34 2.44 13.68
CA TYR A 14 1.48 2.88 12.87
C TYR A 14 1.56 2.05 11.58
N ARG A 15 1.83 2.73 10.47
CA ARG A 15 2.24 2.13 9.20
C ARG A 15 3.51 2.81 8.73
N MET A 16 4.32 2.09 7.95
CA MET A 16 5.55 2.66 7.43
C MET A 16 5.23 3.83 6.50
N PRO A 17 6.01 4.93 6.52
CA PRO A 17 5.85 6.01 5.57
C PRO A 17 6.15 5.53 4.15
N ALA A 18 5.66 6.28 3.16
CA ALA A 18 5.96 6.01 1.76
C ALA A 18 7.49 6.06 1.53
N PRO A 19 8.08 5.09 0.83
CA PRO A 19 9.45 5.20 0.35
C PRO A 19 9.62 6.39 -0.60
N GLU A 20 10.86 6.87 -0.76
CA GLU A 20 11.18 7.93 -1.71
C GLU A 20 10.77 7.53 -3.14
N ASN A 21 10.30 8.49 -3.94
CA ASN A 21 9.82 8.30 -5.31
C ASN A 21 8.62 7.33 -5.45
N THR A 22 7.86 7.12 -4.38
CA THR A 22 6.62 6.32 -4.44
C THR A 22 5.42 7.21 -4.79
N PRO A 23 4.65 6.88 -5.84
CA PRO A 23 3.37 7.52 -6.12
C PRO A 23 2.41 7.50 -4.93
N ASP A 24 1.71 8.61 -4.68
CA ASP A 24 0.68 8.70 -3.64
C ASP A 24 -0.40 7.63 -3.79
N GLU A 25 -0.75 7.28 -5.03
CA GLU A 25 -1.74 6.24 -5.32
C GLU A 25 -1.23 4.83 -5.00
N MET A 26 0.05 4.56 -5.24
CA MET A 26 0.68 3.31 -4.83
C MET A 26 0.73 3.22 -3.30
N TYR A 27 1.03 4.33 -2.61
CA TYR A 27 1.02 4.36 -1.15
C TYR A 27 -0.38 4.17 -0.56
N ARG A 28 -1.41 4.76 -1.16
CA ARG A 28 -2.81 4.49 -0.81
C ARG A 28 -3.18 3.02 -0.97
N LEU A 29 -2.70 2.35 -2.03
CA LEU A 29 -2.89 0.91 -2.20
C LEU A 29 -2.18 0.11 -1.10
N MET A 30 -0.93 0.46 -0.76
CA MET A 30 -0.20 -0.19 0.34
C MET A 30 -0.94 -0.07 1.68
N LEU A 31 -1.48 1.10 2.01
CA LEU A 31 -2.27 1.30 3.23
C LEU A 31 -3.51 0.42 3.26
N ARG A 32 -4.23 0.28 2.13
CA ARG A 32 -5.37 -0.65 2.01
C ARG A 32 -4.96 -2.11 2.22
N CYS A 33 -3.80 -2.51 1.72
CA CYS A 33 -3.26 -3.85 1.96
C CYS A 33 -2.87 -4.07 3.44
N TRP A 34 -2.50 -3.00 4.15
CA TRP A 34 -2.12 -3.04 5.56
C TRP A 34 -3.27 -2.70 6.52
N GLU A 35 -4.52 -2.78 6.07
CA GLU A 35 -5.66 -2.64 6.95
C GLU A 35 -5.61 -3.65 8.11
N TYR A 36 -5.98 -3.17 9.30
CA TYR A 36 -5.91 -4.00 10.51
C TYR A 36 -6.83 -5.22 10.38
N LYS A 37 -8.06 -4.98 9.92
CA LYS A 37 -9.07 -6.00 9.66
C LYS A 37 -8.76 -6.72 8.34
N PRO A 38 -8.58 -8.06 8.35
CA PRO A 38 -8.32 -8.81 7.11
C PRO A 38 -9.42 -8.65 6.06
N GLU A 39 -10.67 -8.56 6.47
CA GLU A 39 -11.85 -8.46 5.61
C GLU A 39 -11.96 -7.12 4.85
N THR A 40 -11.25 -6.07 5.29
CA THR A 40 -11.22 -4.78 4.58
C THR A 40 -10.07 -4.69 3.58
N ARG A 41 -9.19 -5.69 3.55
CA ARG A 41 -8.06 -5.73 2.60
C ARG A 41 -8.57 -6.06 1.21
N PRO A 42 -7.99 -5.45 0.16
CA PRO A 42 -8.35 -5.79 -1.20
C PRO A 42 -7.93 -7.22 -1.54
N ASN A 43 -8.69 -7.87 -2.41
CA ASN A 43 -8.28 -9.14 -3.00
C ASN A 43 -7.22 -8.90 -4.10
N PHE A 44 -6.57 -9.96 -4.57
CA PHE A 44 -5.51 -9.85 -5.57
C PHE A 44 -5.99 -9.28 -6.92
N GLU A 45 -7.23 -9.55 -7.32
CA GLU A 45 -7.80 -8.98 -8.54
C GLU A 45 -7.89 -7.45 -8.45
N GLN A 46 -8.41 -6.94 -7.33
CA GLN A 46 -8.48 -5.49 -7.07
C GLN A 46 -7.09 -4.86 -7.00
N ILE A 47 -6.11 -5.54 -6.38
CA ILE A 47 -4.73 -5.07 -6.33
C ILE A 47 -4.17 -4.95 -7.76
N TYR A 48 -4.34 -6.00 -8.56
CA TYR A 48 -3.85 -6.04 -9.95
C TYR A 48 -4.45 -4.91 -10.79
N THR A 49 -5.77 -4.72 -10.75
CA THR A 49 -6.45 -3.65 -11.50
C THR A 49 -5.91 -2.27 -11.13
N VAL A 50 -5.69 -1.98 -9.84
CA VAL A 50 -5.12 -0.69 -9.42
C VAL A 50 -3.70 -0.54 -9.94
N VAL A 51 -2.83 -1.54 -9.77
CA VAL A 51 -1.44 -1.48 -10.23
C VAL A 51 -1.36 -1.29 -11.74
N GLU A 52 -2.15 -2.03 -12.52
CA GLU A 52 -2.21 -1.89 -13.97
C GLU A 52 -2.65 -0.49 -14.38
N THR A 53 -3.70 0.05 -13.75
CA THR A 53 -4.20 1.40 -14.01
C THR A 53 -3.11 2.44 -13.77
N LEU A 54 -2.38 2.33 -12.65
CA LEU A 54 -1.27 3.22 -12.33
C LEU A 54 -0.16 3.09 -13.36
N CYS A 55 0.28 1.88 -13.69
CA CYS A 55 1.32 1.66 -14.69
C CYS A 55 0.94 2.28 -16.05
N ASN A 56 -0.32 2.15 -16.47
CA ASN A 56 -0.80 2.73 -17.73
C ASN A 56 -0.83 4.27 -17.67
N ALA A 57 -1.31 4.85 -16.57
CA ALA A 57 -1.31 6.30 -16.39
C ALA A 57 0.11 6.90 -16.41
N TYR A 58 1.05 6.26 -15.71
CA TYR A 58 2.46 6.65 -15.75
C TYR A 58 3.05 6.51 -17.15
N ARG A 59 2.79 5.41 -17.86
CA ARG A 59 3.26 5.25 -19.25
C ARG A 59 2.69 6.32 -20.19
N ALA A 60 1.41 6.64 -20.07
CA ALA A 60 0.76 7.64 -20.92
C ALA A 60 1.22 9.08 -20.64
N THR A 61 1.66 9.38 -19.41
CA THR A 61 2.18 10.70 -19.03
C THR A 61 3.58 10.99 -19.59
N PHE A 62 4.30 9.95 -20.03
CA PHE A 62 5.64 10.05 -20.62
C PHE A 62 5.65 9.76 -22.15
N CYS A 63 4.49 9.86 -22.82
CA CYS A 63 4.38 9.85 -24.28
C CYS A 63 4.05 11.25 -24.82
#